data_AF-A0AAD6U300-F1
#
_entry.id   AF-A0AAD6U300-F1
#
_cell.length_a   1.000
_cell.length_b   1.000
_cell.length_c   1.000
_cell.angle_alpha   90.00
_cell.angle_beta   90.00
_cell.angle_gamma   90.00
#
_symmetry.space_group_name_H-M   'P 1'
#
loop_
_entity.id
_entity.type
_entity.pdbx_description
1 polymer ?
#
loop_
_entity_poly.entity_id
_entity_poly.type
_entity_poly.pdbx_seq_one_letter_code
_entity_poly.pdbx_strand_id
1 'polypeptide(L)' 'PMHTSMLTGQLWLTELLNGHPGRFRDQMGMAKEVFYRLSFELQAFSGLVATKFVSADEKLATFLHF' A
#
# COMPACT_ATOMS: atom_id res chain seq x y z
N PRO A 1 15.80 -7.24 9.34
CA PRO A 1 14.98 -8.41 8.92
C PRO A 1 14.84 -8.43 7.39
N MET A 2 15.56 -9.36 6.72
CA MET A 2 15.36 -9.60 5.29
C MET A 2 14.05 -10.35 5.10
N HIS A 3 13.08 -9.73 4.42
CA HIS A 3 11.80 -10.34 4.07
C HIS A 3 12.05 -11.49 3.07
N THR A 4 12.31 -12.70 3.58
CA THR A 4 12.36 -13.95 2.81
C THR A 4 10.98 -14.57 2.67
N SER A 5 9.98 -13.78 2.25
CA SER A 5 8.70 -14.33 1.83
C SER A 5 8.55 -14.13 0.34
N MET A 6 8.27 -15.21 -0.37
CA MET A 6 7.78 -15.24 -1.75
C MET A 6 6.41 -14.53 -1.93
N LEU A 7 6.04 -13.63 -1.01
CA LEU A 7 4.91 -12.72 -1.14
C LEU A 7 5.42 -11.47 -1.86
N THR A 8 4.95 -11.24 -3.08
CA THR A 8 5.15 -9.96 -3.76
C THR A 8 4.62 -8.82 -2.87
N GLY A 9 5.15 -7.60 -2.98
CA GLY A 9 4.65 -6.48 -2.17
C GLY A 9 3.16 -6.22 -2.40
N GLN A 10 2.64 -6.55 -3.59
CA GLN A 10 1.20 -6.58 -3.85
C GLN A 10 0.44 -7.61 -3.00
N LEU A 11 0.99 -8.80 -2.77
CA LEU A 11 0.35 -9.82 -1.93
C LEU A 11 0.33 -9.38 -0.47
N TRP A 12 1.44 -8.80 0.02
CA TRP A 12 1.51 -8.18 1.35
C TRP A 12 0.48 -7.06 1.51
N LEU A 13 0.39 -6.15 0.53
CA LEU A 13 -0.61 -5.08 0.54
C LEU A 13 -2.04 -5.64 0.56
N THR A 14 -2.29 -6.69 -0.22
CA THR A 14 -3.60 -7.36 -0.28
C THR A 14 -3.97 -7.97 1.08
N GLU A 15 -3.05 -8.64 1.75
CA GLU A 15 -3.26 -9.16 3.11
C GLU A 15 -3.52 -8.05 4.13
N LEU A 16 -2.82 -6.92 3.99
CA LEU A 16 -2.98 -5.79 4.88
C LEU A 16 -4.34 -5.10 4.69
N LEU A 17 -4.78 -4.94 3.44
CA LEU A 17 -6.08 -4.40 3.08
C LEU A 17 -7.24 -5.33 3.45
N ASN A 18 -7.07 -6.64 3.34
CA ASN A 18 -8.12 -7.62 3.70
C ASN A 18 -8.10 -8.03 5.17
N GLY A 19 -7.03 -7.71 5.90
CA GLY A 19 -6.88 -7.99 7.32
C GLY A 19 -7.71 -7.06 8.21
N HIS A 20 -7.55 -7.25 9.52
CA HIS A 20 -8.25 -6.49 10.54
C HIS A 20 -8.03 -4.97 10.37
N PRO A 21 -9.08 -4.12 10.39
CA PRO A 21 -8.96 -2.68 10.15
C PRO A 21 -7.96 -1.96 11.08
N GLY A 22 -7.87 -2.40 12.35
CA GLY A 22 -6.89 -1.87 13.30
C GLY A 22 -5.45 -2.08 12.85
N ARG A 23 -5.13 -3.26 12.29
CA ARG A 23 -3.78 -3.60 11.82
C ARG A 23 -3.33 -2.70 10.68
N PHE A 24 -4.23 -2.35 9.76
CA PHE A 24 -3.93 -1.41 8.69
C PHE A 24 -3.57 -0.04 9.26
N ARG A 25 -4.37 0.45 10.21
CA ARG A 25 -4.14 1.74 10.86
C ARG A 25 -2.83 1.77 11.64
N ASP A 26 -2.51 0.69 12.34
CA ASP A 26 -1.27 0.58 13.12
C ASP A 26 -0.03 0.58 12.22
N GLN A 27 -0.11 -0.01 11.02
CA GLN A 27 1.02 -0.10 10.08
C GLN A 27 1.16 1.12 9.15
N MET A 28 0.05 1.76 8.78
CA MET A 28 0.02 2.86 7.80
C MET A 28 -0.21 4.24 8.44
N GLY A 29 -0.51 4.28 9.73
CA GLY A 29 -0.86 5.52 10.44
C GLY A 29 -2.22 6.13 10.03
N MET A 30 -3.00 5.48 9.16
CA MET A 30 -4.26 6.00 8.63
C MET A 30 -5.29 4.89 8.37
N ALA A 31 -6.55 5.27 8.21
CA ALA A 31 -7.60 4.32 7.78
C ALA A 31 -7.43 3.93 6.31
N LYS A 32 -7.93 2.74 5.93
CA LYS A 32 -7.93 2.22 4.55
C LYS A 32 -8.56 3.22 3.56
N GLU A 33 -9.60 3.91 3.99
CA GLU A 33 -10.38 4.79 3.12
C GLU A 33 -9.59 6.07 2.80
N VAL A 34 -8.79 6.52 3.76
CA VAL A 34 -7.83 7.63 3.56
C VAL A 34 -6.73 7.19 2.61
N PHE A 35 -6.21 5.97 2.77
CA PHE A 35 -5.21 5.41 1.85
C PHE A 35 -5.73 5.34 0.41
N TYR A 36 -6.95 4.82 0.20
CA TYR A 36 -7.54 4.75 -1.14
C TYR A 36 -7.74 6.13 -1.75
N ARG A 37 -8.21 7.11 -0.96
CA ARG A 37 -8.38 8.47 -1.46
C ARG A 37 -7.03 9.10 -1.82
N LEU A 38 -6.01 8.93 -0.97
CA LEU A 38 -4.66 9.43 -1.23
C LEU A 38 -4.08 8.80 -2.49
N SER A 39 -4.22 7.48 -2.66
CA SER A 39 -3.72 6.80 -3.85
C SER A 39 -4.41 7.30 -5.12
N PHE A 40 -5.73 7.46 -5.09
CA PHE A 40 -6.48 8.03 -6.20
C PHE A 40 -6.00 9.43 -6.58
N GLU A 41 -5.86 10.34 -5.60
CA GLU A 41 -5.40 11.71 -5.84
C GLU A 41 -3.99 11.73 -6.46
N LEU A 42 -3.08 10.90 -5.94
CA LEU A 42 -1.71 10.84 -6.44
C LEU A 42 -1.64 10.27 -7.87
N GLN A 43 -2.45 9.27 -8.18
CA GLN A 43 -2.51 8.69 -9.52
C GLN A 43 -3.18 9.63 -10.53
N ALA A 44 -4.24 10.33 -10.11
CA ALA A 44 -5.00 11.22 -10.98
C ALA A 44 -4.30 12.56 -11.24
N PHE A 45 -3.61 13.12 -10.23
CA PHE A 45 -3.14 14.51 -10.28
C PHE A 45 -1.64 14.70 -10.05
N SER A 46 -0.94 13.72 -9.47
CA SER A 46 0.48 13.86 -9.09
C SER A 46 1.43 12.98 -9.90
N GLY A 47 0.93 12.26 -10.91
CA GLY A 47 1.73 11.43 -11.80
C GLY A 47 2.24 10.13 -11.19
N LEU A 48 1.65 9.68 -10.07
CA LEU A 48 1.97 8.36 -9.52
C LEU A 48 1.45 7.28 -10.48
N VAL A 49 2.37 6.51 -11.05
CA VAL A 49 2.02 5.45 -12.01
C VAL A 49 2.61 4.11 -11.57
N ALA A 50 1.93 3.03 -11.94
CA ALA A 50 2.48 1.68 -11.83
C ALA A 50 3.72 1.52 -12.73
N THR A 51 4.60 0.57 -12.39
CA THR A 51 5.63 0.06 -13.31
C THR A 51 5.23 -1.30 -13.87
N LYS A 52 6.10 -1.93 -14.65
CA LYS A 52 5.91 -3.29 -15.17
C LYS A 52 5.65 -4.34 -14.07
N PHE A 53 6.16 -4.11 -12.86
CA PHE A 53 6.15 -5.13 -11.78
C PHE A 53 5.58 -4.64 -10.45
N VAL A 54 5.32 -3.33 -10.29
CA VAL A 54 4.93 -2.75 -9.00
C VAL A 54 3.75 -1.80 -9.23
N SER A 55 2.65 -2.02 -8.51
CA SER A 55 1.47 -1.15 -8.60
C SER A 55 1.73 0.22 -7.97
N ALA A 56 0.93 1.22 -8.35
CA ALA A 56 0.98 2.54 -7.72
C ALA A 56 0.64 2.44 -6.21
N ASP A 57 -0.35 1.61 -5.86
CA ASP A 57 -0.75 1.37 -4.48
C ASP A 57 0.36 0.69 -3.68
N GLU A 58 1.05 -0.28 -4.25
CA GLU A 58 2.18 -0.97 -3.62
C GLU A 58 3.32 0.01 -3.32
N LYS A 59 3.68 0.87 -4.29
CA LYS A 59 4.70 1.91 -4.07
C LYS A 59 4.31 2.85 -2.93
N LEU A 60 3.06 3.31 -2.94
CA LEU A 60 2.55 4.22 -1.91
C LEU A 60 2.53 3.53 -0.54
N ALA A 61 2.06 2.28 -0.48
CA ALA A 61 2.03 1.47 0.72
C ALA A 61 3.43 1.23 1.29
N THR A 62 4.42 0.92 0.45
CA THR A 62 5.82 0.79 0.87
C THR A 62 6.38 2.11 1.42
N PHE A 63 6.01 3.24 0.82
CA PHE A 63 6.46 4.56 1.30
C PHE A 63 5.84 4.95 2.65
N LEU A 64 4.58 4.58 2.89
CA LEU A 64 3.82 4.95 4.10
C LEU A 64 4.00 3.99 5.28
N HIS A 65 4.52 2.79 5.04
CA HIS A 65 4.66 1.79 6.09
C HIS A 65 5.75 2.18 7.10
N PHE A 66 5.43 2.15 8.40
CA PHE A 66 6.34 2.48 9.51
C PHE A 66 6.78 1.25 10.32
#